data_AF-A0A7W1S4F3-F1
#
_entry.id   AF-A0A7W1S4F3-F1
#
_cell.length_a   1.000
_cell.length_b   1.000
_cell.length_c   1.000
_cell.angle_alpha   90.00
_cell.angle_beta   90.00
_cell.angle_gamma   90.00
#
_symmetry.space_group_name_H-M   'P 1'
#
loop_
_entity.id
_entity.type
_entity.pdbx_description
1 polymer ?
#
loop_
_entity_poly.entity_id
_entity_poly.type
_entity_poly.pdbx_seq_one_letter_code
_entity_poly.pdbx_strand_id
1 'polypeptide(L)'
;MTSFQLPPAIFTENAITRAERAYQQNVSETSPRQRWINRAIKGIVAAYALLQLGILLVASLTQTNPVPIAGQLLPFSALLVIIVIYYHFYLMFQAITLSANSIMREKEYKKAWETLVRSGVHARQIVWGKWWVTVQGLLPRYLLLGVLRVGGTAAVGMLFLAVLVSELGNNHIQSPHPMTILVASLLAILLTVANLGFSAACGIMSAAVGKVTSPVIELGFVSQAVMSLVPAIMLMFIFYRPAEPLFQSIYFPIAIAGASLADNGFSVLSLPLMAFSASNDTSHYSATVSLTFYAALLTLIFYIVLIVFALRVAERGLKRSLVNPSS
;
A
#
# COMPACT_ATOMS: atom_id res chain seq x y z
N MET A 1 -11.94 -21.20 6.76
CA MET A 1 -10.92 -20.16 7.06
C MET A 1 -9.86 -20.81 7.93
N THR A 2 -8.83 -21.36 7.30
CA THR A 2 -7.65 -21.90 7.97
C THR A 2 -6.79 -20.73 8.44
N SER A 3 -6.53 -20.64 9.74
CA SER A 3 -5.66 -19.63 10.32
C SER A 3 -4.23 -19.90 9.87
N PHE A 4 -3.68 -19.02 9.03
CA PHE A 4 -2.26 -19.04 8.68
C PHE A 4 -1.44 -18.78 9.96
N GLN A 5 -0.91 -19.84 10.58
CA GLN A 5 -0.05 -19.75 11.76
C GLN A 5 1.38 -19.50 11.32
N LEU A 6 1.80 -18.23 11.37
CA LEU A 6 3.21 -17.84 11.25
C LEU A 6 4.02 -18.44 12.42
N PRO A 7 5.31 -18.75 12.23
CA PRO A 7 6.16 -19.33 13.27
C PRO A 7 6.10 -18.50 14.58
N PRO A 8 6.06 -19.15 15.76
CA PRO A 8 5.94 -18.51 17.07
C PRO A 8 7.25 -17.79 17.43
N ALA A 9 7.48 -16.63 16.81
CA ALA A 9 8.68 -15.85 17.02
C ALA A 9 8.35 -14.51 17.70
N ILE A 10 8.77 -14.41 18.97
CA ILE A 10 9.02 -13.19 19.77
C ILE A 10 7.81 -12.31 20.13
N PHE A 11 6.76 -12.25 19.31
CA PHE A 11 5.63 -11.31 19.54
C PHE A 11 4.28 -11.97 19.86
N THR A 12 4.12 -13.28 19.61
CA THR A 12 2.84 -13.99 19.80
C THR A 12 2.57 -14.39 21.25
N GLU A 13 3.59 -14.47 22.10
CA GLU A 13 3.44 -14.83 23.52
C GLU A 13 3.16 -13.63 24.42
N ASN A 14 3.34 -12.39 23.92
CA ASN A 14 3.10 -11.20 24.73
C ASN A 14 1.60 -11.08 25.07
N ALA A 15 1.28 -11.03 26.36
CA ALA A 15 -0.07 -10.84 26.86
C ALA A 15 -0.75 -9.59 26.27
N ILE A 16 0.02 -8.52 26.03
CA ILE A 16 -0.45 -7.27 25.43
C ILE A 16 -0.95 -7.51 24.01
N THR A 17 -0.17 -8.22 23.20
CA THR A 17 -0.51 -8.55 21.80
C THR A 17 -1.80 -9.38 21.73
N ARG A 18 -1.97 -10.35 22.65
CA ARG A 18 -3.19 -11.17 22.72
C ARG A 18 -4.42 -10.37 23.13
N ALA A 19 -4.29 -9.51 24.14
CA ALA A 19 -5.37 -8.64 24.60
C ALA A 19 -5.80 -7.64 23.51
N GLU A 20 -4.85 -7.02 22.81
CA GLU A 20 -5.14 -6.10 21.71
C GLU A 20 -5.85 -6.81 20.56
N ARG A 21 -5.42 -8.02 20.20
CA ARG A 21 -6.07 -8.81 19.14
C ARG A 21 -7.52 -9.14 19.49
N ALA A 22 -7.79 -9.57 20.73
CA ALA A 22 -9.15 -9.85 21.20
C ALA A 22 -10.03 -8.58 21.15
N TYR A 23 -9.49 -7.44 21.57
CA TYR A 23 -10.19 -6.16 21.49
C TYR A 23 -10.55 -5.78 20.05
N GLN A 24 -9.59 -5.83 19.11
CA GLN A 24 -9.83 -5.48 17.71
C GLN A 24 -10.84 -6.40 17.03
N GLN A 25 -10.89 -7.68 17.43
CA GLN A 25 -11.89 -8.63 16.94
C GLN A 25 -13.31 -8.24 17.39
N ASN A 26 -13.48 -7.88 18.67
CA ASN A 26 -14.77 -7.50 19.24
C ASN A 26 -15.31 -6.18 18.65
N VAL A 27 -14.45 -5.19 18.38
CA VAL A 27 -14.86 -3.91 17.77
C VAL A 27 -15.37 -4.10 16.32
N SER A 28 -15.00 -5.20 15.67
CA SER A 28 -15.34 -5.45 14.26
C SER A 28 -16.69 -6.16 14.04
N GLU A 29 -17.46 -6.40 15.10
CA GLU A 29 -18.73 -7.12 15.04
C GLU A 29 -19.80 -6.32 14.30
N THR A 30 -19.90 -6.60 13.01
CA THR A 30 -21.00 -6.17 12.16
C THR A 30 -22.12 -7.19 12.20
N SER A 31 -23.37 -6.72 12.05
CA SER A 31 -24.53 -7.60 12.00
C SER A 31 -24.33 -8.75 11.00
N PRO A 32 -24.81 -9.97 11.27
CA PRO A 32 -24.56 -11.13 10.41
C PRO A 32 -25.03 -10.90 8.98
N ARG A 33 -26.17 -10.21 8.80
CA ARG A 33 -26.69 -9.82 7.49
C ARG A 33 -25.73 -8.88 6.74
N GLN A 34 -25.23 -7.83 7.41
CA GLN A 34 -24.29 -6.90 6.81
C GLN A 34 -22.97 -7.58 6.44
N ARG A 35 -22.50 -8.55 7.24
CA ARG A 35 -21.30 -9.34 6.93
C ARG A 35 -21.43 -10.10 5.61
N TRP A 36 -22.58 -10.74 5.37
CA TRP A 36 -22.82 -11.46 4.12
C TRP A 36 -22.90 -10.55 2.91
N ILE A 37 -23.64 -9.44 3.00
CA ILE A 37 -23.75 -8.44 1.93
C ILE A 37 -22.36 -7.89 1.58
N ASN A 38 -21.58 -7.49 2.58
CA ASN A 38 -20.23 -6.98 2.38
C ASN A 38 -19.30 -8.01 1.75
N ARG A 39 -19.45 -9.30 2.08
CA ARG A 39 -18.66 -10.38 1.45
C ARG A 39 -19.05 -10.58 -0.02
N ALA A 40 -20.34 -10.56 -0.33
CA ALA A 40 -20.84 -10.71 -1.70
C ALA A 40 -20.34 -9.56 -2.59
N ILE A 41 -20.51 -8.30 -2.15
CA ILE A 41 -20.03 -7.13 -2.89
C ILE A 41 -18.51 -7.22 -3.12
N LYS A 42 -17.73 -7.51 -2.07
CA LYS A 42 -16.27 -7.67 -2.19
C LYS A 42 -15.88 -8.80 -3.14
N GLY A 43 -16.62 -9.91 -3.11
CA GLY A 43 -16.41 -11.05 -4.01
C GLY A 43 -16.65 -10.69 -5.46
N ILE A 44 -17.74 -9.97 -5.77
CA ILE A 44 -18.08 -9.51 -7.12
C ILE A 44 -17.00 -8.55 -7.64
N VAL A 45 -16.62 -7.54 -6.86
CA VAL A 45 -15.60 -6.57 -7.27
C VAL A 45 -14.23 -7.25 -7.46
N ALA A 46 -13.87 -8.19 -6.59
CA ALA A 46 -12.63 -8.97 -6.73
C ALA A 46 -12.65 -9.88 -7.97
N ALA A 47 -13.77 -10.54 -8.25
CA ALA A 47 -13.92 -11.35 -9.46
C ALA A 47 -13.78 -10.49 -10.72
N TYR A 48 -14.36 -9.29 -10.73
CA TYR A 48 -14.20 -8.34 -11.82
C TYR A 48 -12.75 -7.85 -11.97
N ALA A 49 -12.06 -7.56 -10.87
CA ALA A 49 -10.64 -7.21 -10.88
C ALA A 49 -9.77 -8.35 -11.48
N LEU A 50 -10.04 -9.60 -11.10
CA LEU A 50 -9.35 -10.77 -11.64
C LEU A 50 -9.68 -11.01 -13.11
N LEU A 51 -10.92 -10.72 -13.54
CA LEU A 51 -11.32 -10.78 -14.95
C LEU A 51 -10.50 -9.79 -15.79
N GLN A 52 -10.33 -8.54 -15.33
CA GLN A 52 -9.50 -7.54 -16.02
C GLN A 52 -8.05 -8.01 -16.16
N LEU A 53 -7.47 -8.56 -15.10
CA LEU A 53 -6.14 -9.18 -15.15
C LEU A 53 -6.08 -10.36 -16.14
N GLY A 54 -7.10 -11.22 -16.12
CA GLY A 54 -7.20 -12.40 -16.99
C GLY A 54 -7.30 -12.03 -18.46
N ILE A 55 -8.09 -11.01 -18.81
CA ILE A 55 -8.18 -10.49 -20.18
C ILE A 55 -6.81 -10.04 -20.67
N LEU A 56 -6.10 -9.24 -19.86
CA LEU A 56 -4.76 -8.75 -20.22
C LEU A 56 -3.75 -9.89 -20.36
N LEU A 57 -3.82 -10.91 -19.49
CA LEU A 57 -2.94 -12.08 -19.55
C LEU A 57 -3.23 -12.97 -20.77
N VAL A 58 -4.50 -13.21 -21.09
CA VAL A 58 -4.88 -13.96 -22.29
C VAL A 58 -4.44 -13.21 -23.55
N ALA A 59 -4.74 -11.91 -23.63
CA ALA A 59 -4.31 -11.06 -24.74
C ALA A 59 -2.78 -11.04 -24.92
N SER A 60 -2.04 -11.07 -23.81
CA SER A 60 -0.59 -11.20 -23.77
C SER A 60 -0.09 -12.54 -24.30
N LEU A 61 -0.71 -13.65 -23.89
CA LEU A 61 -0.33 -15.00 -24.32
C LEU A 61 -0.69 -15.29 -25.77
N THR A 62 -1.84 -14.81 -26.24
CA THR A 62 -2.34 -15.03 -27.60
C THR A 62 -1.92 -13.94 -28.58
N GLN A 63 -1.17 -12.93 -28.12
CA GLN A 63 -0.79 -11.74 -28.90
C GLN A 63 -2.01 -11.08 -29.59
N THR A 64 -3.17 -11.14 -28.94
CA THR A 64 -4.42 -10.59 -29.46
C THR A 64 -4.61 -9.19 -28.91
N ASN A 65 -5.14 -8.27 -29.73
CA ASN A 65 -5.44 -6.92 -29.29
C ASN A 65 -6.61 -6.91 -28.26
N PRO A 66 -6.40 -6.49 -27.00
CA PRO A 66 -7.47 -6.47 -25.99
C PRO A 66 -8.43 -5.28 -26.12
N VAL A 67 -8.14 -4.30 -26.99
CA VAL A 67 -8.89 -3.03 -27.06
C VAL A 67 -10.39 -3.20 -27.37
N PRO A 68 -10.84 -4.08 -28.29
CA PRO A 68 -12.27 -4.25 -28.53
C PRO A 68 -13.03 -4.70 -27.26
N ILE A 69 -12.42 -5.59 -26.48
CA ILE A 69 -12.99 -6.09 -25.22
C ILE A 69 -12.93 -4.99 -24.15
N ALA A 70 -11.78 -4.30 -24.04
CA ALA A 70 -11.59 -3.20 -23.10
C ALA A 70 -12.58 -2.05 -23.34
N GLY A 71 -12.88 -1.73 -24.60
CA GLY A 71 -13.85 -0.69 -24.97
C GLY A 71 -15.26 -1.00 -24.48
N GLN A 72 -15.69 -2.25 -24.56
CA GLN A 72 -17.00 -2.68 -24.05
C GLN A 72 -17.08 -2.63 -22.51
N LEU A 73 -15.94 -2.82 -21.84
CA LEU A 73 -15.83 -2.84 -20.38
C LEU A 73 -15.44 -1.48 -19.77
N LEU A 74 -15.20 -0.46 -20.59
CA LEU A 74 -14.70 0.85 -20.19
C LEU A 74 -15.43 1.49 -18.99
N PRO A 75 -16.78 1.61 -18.96
CA PRO A 75 -17.46 2.23 -17.83
C PRO A 75 -17.26 1.46 -16.52
N PHE A 76 -17.22 0.12 -16.60
CA PHE A 76 -16.99 -0.75 -15.45
C PHE A 76 -15.53 -0.70 -14.98
N SER A 77 -14.58 -0.55 -15.90
CA SER A 77 -13.16 -0.34 -15.60
C SER A 77 -12.93 0.98 -14.87
N ALA A 78 -13.55 2.07 -15.32
CA ALA A 78 -13.49 3.36 -14.62
C ALA A 78 -14.10 3.26 -13.21
N LEU A 79 -15.26 2.60 -13.08
CA LEU A 79 -15.89 2.34 -11.78
C LEU A 79 -14.98 1.53 -10.85
N LEU A 80 -14.31 0.50 -11.36
CA LEU A 80 -13.35 -0.30 -10.60
C LEU A 80 -12.22 0.57 -10.05
N VAL A 81 -11.62 1.44 -10.87
CA VAL A 81 -10.54 2.35 -10.45
C VAL A 81 -11.02 3.28 -9.32
N ILE A 82 -12.21 3.86 -9.45
CA ILE A 82 -12.81 4.70 -8.39
C ILE A 82 -12.99 3.89 -7.10
N ILE A 83 -13.50 2.66 -7.19
CA ILE A 83 -13.66 1.77 -6.03
C ILE A 83 -12.30 1.46 -5.39
N VAL A 84 -11.26 1.20 -6.18
CA VAL A 84 -9.89 0.94 -5.68
C VAL A 84 -9.36 2.15 -4.92
N ILE A 85 -9.51 3.35 -5.48
CA ILE A 85 -9.06 4.61 -4.85
C ILE A 85 -9.82 4.82 -3.53
N TYR A 86 -11.15 4.74 -3.55
CA TYR A 86 -11.98 4.88 -2.35
C TYR A 86 -11.59 3.86 -1.27
N TYR A 87 -11.47 2.57 -1.64
CA TYR A 87 -11.16 1.50 -0.70
C TYR A 87 -9.75 1.63 -0.13
N HIS A 88 -8.80 2.12 -0.92
CA HIS A 88 -7.45 2.44 -0.48
C HIS A 88 -7.44 3.50 0.62
N PHE A 89 -8.06 4.67 0.38
CA PHE A 89 -8.13 5.73 1.39
C PHE A 89 -8.89 5.28 2.64
N TYR A 90 -10.02 4.59 2.46
CA TYR A 90 -10.80 4.04 3.58
C TYR A 90 -9.95 3.13 4.48
N LEU A 91 -9.20 2.18 3.90
CA LEU A 91 -8.35 1.27 4.67
C LEU A 91 -7.14 1.98 5.30
N MET A 92 -6.58 2.97 4.60
CA MET A 92 -5.49 3.80 5.13
C MET A 92 -5.94 4.57 6.38
N PHE A 93 -7.08 5.27 6.32
CA PHE A 93 -7.66 5.94 7.49
C PHE A 93 -7.96 4.96 8.61
N GLN A 94 -8.51 3.79 8.29
CA GLN A 94 -8.76 2.75 9.28
C GLN A 94 -7.48 2.25 9.96
N ALA A 95 -6.38 2.06 9.21
CA ALA A 95 -5.09 1.65 9.76
C ALA A 95 -4.50 2.70 10.70
N ILE A 96 -4.52 3.98 10.31
CA ILE A 96 -4.06 5.09 11.14
C ILE A 96 -4.91 5.17 12.42
N THR A 97 -6.24 5.18 12.29
CA THR A 97 -7.16 5.33 13.44
C THR A 97 -7.03 4.17 14.43
N LEU A 98 -7.02 2.92 13.96
CA LEU A 98 -6.90 1.76 14.85
C LEU A 98 -5.55 1.74 15.58
N SER A 99 -4.47 1.99 14.84
CA SER A 99 -3.12 2.00 15.42
C SER A 99 -2.93 3.16 16.41
N ALA A 100 -3.44 4.35 16.11
CA ALA A 100 -3.42 5.50 17.00
C ALA A 100 -4.24 5.27 18.28
N ASN A 101 -5.49 4.82 18.13
CA ASN A 101 -6.37 4.56 19.27
C ASN A 101 -5.81 3.47 20.20
N SER A 102 -5.06 2.51 19.67
CA SER A 102 -4.42 1.46 20.49
C SER A 102 -3.42 2.01 21.52
N ILE A 103 -2.75 3.13 21.21
CA ILE A 103 -1.81 3.82 22.09
C ILE A 103 -2.55 4.84 22.97
N MET A 104 -3.48 5.60 22.39
CA MET A 104 -4.25 6.61 23.15
C MET A 104 -5.06 5.99 24.28
N ARG A 105 -5.68 4.83 24.04
CA ARG A 105 -6.43 4.09 25.07
C ARG A 105 -5.56 3.79 26.29
N GLU A 106 -4.33 3.37 26.07
CA GLU A 106 -3.39 3.08 27.17
C GLU A 106 -3.01 4.35 27.94
N LYS A 107 -2.83 5.48 27.24
CA LYS A 107 -2.53 6.78 27.85
C LYS A 107 -3.70 7.32 28.68
N GLU A 108 -4.93 7.15 28.21
CA GLU A 108 -6.14 7.60 28.92
C GLU A 108 -6.33 6.83 30.23
N TYR A 109 -6.09 5.52 30.22
CA TYR A 109 -6.10 4.70 31.43
C TYR A 109 -4.77 4.80 32.18
N LYS A 110 -4.52 5.93 32.89
CA LYS A 110 -3.28 6.20 33.66
C LYS A 110 -2.73 4.98 34.42
N LYS A 111 -3.59 4.21 35.08
CA LYS A 111 -3.21 3.00 35.83
C LYS A 111 -2.63 1.89 34.95
N ALA A 112 -3.17 1.67 33.74
CA ALA A 112 -2.67 0.66 32.82
C ALA A 112 -1.26 1.03 32.34
N TRP A 113 -1.07 2.31 32.00
CA TRP A 113 0.22 2.84 31.58
C TRP A 113 1.30 2.71 32.64
N GLU A 114 1.01 3.15 33.87
CA GLU A 114 1.94 3.03 35.00
C GLU A 114 2.26 1.56 35.32
N THR A 115 1.29 0.67 35.20
CA THR A 115 1.49 -0.77 35.43
C THR A 115 2.41 -1.37 34.38
N LEU A 116 2.23 -1.03 33.09
CA LEU A 116 3.12 -1.47 32.01
C LEU A 116 4.56 -1.02 32.24
N VAL A 117 4.74 0.20 32.71
CA VAL A 117 6.07 0.77 33.02
C VAL A 117 6.72 0.07 34.20
N ARG A 118 5.96 -0.15 35.29
CA ARG A 118 6.43 -0.86 36.49
C ARG A 118 6.76 -2.32 36.23
N SER A 119 6.09 -2.96 35.27
CA SER A 119 6.36 -4.35 34.88
C SER A 119 7.69 -4.54 34.13
N GLY A 120 8.43 -3.47 33.84
CA GLY A 120 9.72 -3.54 33.16
C GLY A 120 9.63 -3.82 31.65
N VAL A 121 8.42 -3.81 31.07
CA VAL A 121 8.22 -4.02 29.64
C VAL A 121 8.80 -2.82 28.88
N HIS A 122 9.77 -3.10 27.99
CA HIS A 122 10.41 -2.04 27.22
C HIS A 122 9.42 -1.36 26.27
N ALA A 123 9.48 -0.03 26.18
CA ALA A 123 8.68 0.78 25.25
C ALA A 123 8.70 0.26 23.79
N ARG A 124 9.85 -0.27 23.36
CA ARG A 124 10.01 -0.92 22.04
C ARG A 124 9.06 -2.11 21.87
N GLN A 125 8.95 -3.00 22.86
CA GLN A 125 8.06 -4.16 22.78
C GLN A 125 6.58 -3.75 22.68
N ILE A 126 6.19 -2.68 23.38
CA ILE A 126 4.82 -2.15 23.34
C ILE A 126 4.51 -1.58 21.95
N VAL A 127 5.37 -0.68 21.44
CA VAL A 127 5.20 -0.01 20.14
C VAL A 127 5.17 -1.03 19.00
N TRP A 128 6.16 -1.92 18.92
CA TRP A 128 6.24 -2.93 17.86
C TRP A 128 5.14 -3.97 17.98
N GLY A 129 4.77 -4.37 19.20
CA GLY A 129 3.67 -5.30 19.44
C GLY A 129 2.34 -4.77 18.91
N LYS A 130 1.98 -3.52 19.27
CA LYS A 130 0.72 -2.89 18.82
C LYS A 130 0.70 -2.62 17.31
N TRP A 131 1.84 -2.21 16.76
CA TRP A 131 2.01 -2.07 15.30
C TRP A 131 1.73 -3.39 14.60
N TRP A 132 2.40 -4.46 15.02
CA TRP A 132 2.30 -5.77 14.41
C TRP A 132 0.88 -6.36 14.52
N VAL A 133 0.21 -6.21 15.66
CA VAL A 133 -1.19 -6.64 15.82
C VAL A 133 -2.10 -5.93 14.83
N THR A 134 -1.93 -4.62 14.65
CA THR A 134 -2.75 -3.84 13.73
C THR A 134 -2.51 -4.27 12.28
N VAL A 135 -1.25 -4.48 11.89
CA VAL A 135 -0.90 -5.02 10.57
C VAL A 135 -1.54 -6.39 10.34
N GLN A 136 -1.41 -7.32 11.29
CA GLN A 136 -2.03 -8.64 11.18
C GLN A 136 -3.56 -8.59 11.10
N GLY A 137 -4.19 -7.72 11.89
CA GLY A 137 -5.65 -7.56 11.91
C GLY A 137 -6.22 -7.02 10.59
N LEU A 138 -5.48 -6.14 9.91
CA LEU A 138 -5.89 -5.52 8.66
C LEU A 138 -5.35 -6.23 7.40
N LEU A 139 -4.38 -7.14 7.54
CA LEU A 139 -3.74 -7.83 6.42
C LEU A 139 -4.75 -8.48 5.44
N PRO A 140 -5.79 -9.22 5.88
CA PRO A 140 -6.75 -9.81 4.94
C PRO A 140 -7.50 -8.77 4.09
N ARG A 141 -7.78 -7.59 4.66
CA ARG A 141 -8.44 -6.49 3.94
C ARG A 141 -7.51 -5.84 2.93
N TYR A 142 -6.22 -5.72 3.27
CA TYR A 142 -5.20 -5.21 2.37
C TYR A 142 -4.80 -6.20 1.28
N LEU A 143 -4.86 -7.51 1.52
CA LEU A 143 -4.69 -8.52 0.47
C LEU A 143 -5.80 -8.42 -0.57
N LEU A 144 -7.05 -8.24 -0.13
CA LEU A 144 -8.16 -7.94 -1.04
C LEU A 144 -7.90 -6.64 -1.82
N LEU A 145 -7.48 -5.56 -1.14
CA LEU A 145 -7.09 -4.32 -1.82
C LEU A 145 -5.96 -4.55 -2.83
N GLY A 146 -5.00 -5.42 -2.53
CA GLY A 146 -3.92 -5.81 -3.44
C GLY A 146 -4.48 -6.43 -4.72
N VAL A 147 -5.40 -7.39 -4.61
CA VAL A 147 -6.11 -7.97 -5.77
C VAL A 147 -6.86 -6.89 -6.56
N LEU A 148 -7.58 -6.01 -5.87
CA LEU A 148 -8.29 -4.90 -6.52
C LEU A 148 -7.32 -3.97 -7.27
N ARG A 149 -6.17 -3.65 -6.68
CA ARG A 149 -5.13 -2.83 -7.31
C ARG A 149 -4.52 -3.49 -8.54
N VAL A 150 -4.29 -4.80 -8.50
CA VAL A 150 -3.84 -5.54 -9.69
C VAL A 150 -4.87 -5.45 -10.82
N GLY A 151 -6.15 -5.69 -10.54
CA GLY A 151 -7.19 -5.52 -11.56
C GLY A 151 -7.36 -4.08 -12.02
N GLY A 152 -7.26 -3.11 -11.11
CA GLY A 152 -7.36 -1.68 -11.42
C GLY A 152 -6.19 -1.17 -12.27
N THR A 153 -4.97 -1.64 -12.02
CA THR A 153 -3.79 -1.32 -12.83
C THR A 153 -3.88 -1.95 -14.23
N ALA A 154 -4.36 -3.21 -14.32
CA ALA A 154 -4.68 -3.82 -15.61
C ALA A 154 -5.76 -3.04 -16.38
N ALA A 155 -6.82 -2.61 -15.70
CA ALA A 155 -7.88 -1.79 -16.27
C ALA A 155 -7.34 -0.45 -16.80
N VAL A 156 -6.49 0.24 -16.03
CA VAL A 156 -5.86 1.50 -16.48
C VAL A 156 -4.91 1.27 -17.66
N GLY A 157 -4.12 0.19 -17.64
CA GLY A 157 -3.27 -0.18 -18.78
C GLY A 157 -4.08 -0.38 -20.06
N MET A 158 -5.22 -1.07 -19.97
CA MET A 158 -6.14 -1.26 -21.10
C MET A 158 -6.82 0.04 -21.56
N LEU A 159 -7.21 0.92 -20.63
CA LEU A 159 -7.76 2.24 -20.98
C LEU A 159 -6.73 3.08 -21.74
N PHE A 160 -5.49 3.10 -21.25
CA PHE A 160 -4.40 3.80 -21.91
C PHE A 160 -4.10 3.23 -23.30
N LEU A 161 -4.11 1.90 -23.42
CA LEU A 161 -3.94 1.23 -24.70
C LEU A 161 -5.04 1.60 -25.71
N ALA A 162 -6.30 1.65 -25.27
CA ALA A 162 -7.41 2.01 -26.14
C ALA A 162 -7.24 3.43 -26.72
N VAL A 163 -6.76 4.37 -25.91
CA VAL A 163 -6.43 5.74 -26.35
C VAL A 163 -5.25 5.74 -27.32
N LEU A 164 -4.20 4.97 -27.06
CA LEU A 164 -3.06 4.86 -27.99
C LEU A 164 -3.45 4.24 -29.33
N VAL A 165 -4.30 3.20 -29.33
CA VAL A 165 -4.83 2.59 -30.57
C VAL A 165 -5.57 3.63 -31.41
N SER A 166 -6.40 4.47 -30.78
CA SER A 166 -7.16 5.49 -31.51
C SER A 166 -6.27 6.54 -32.18
N GLU A 167 -5.12 6.86 -31.58
CA GLU A 167 -4.19 7.88 -32.08
C GLU A 167 -3.16 7.31 -33.07
N LEU A 168 -2.61 6.11 -32.82
CA LEU A 168 -1.48 5.54 -33.56
C LEU A 168 -1.88 4.41 -34.53
N GLY A 169 -3.10 3.90 -34.44
CA GLY A 169 -3.57 2.75 -35.22
C GLY A 169 -3.13 1.39 -34.68
N ASN A 170 -3.80 0.32 -35.13
CA ASN A 170 -3.64 -1.04 -34.59
C ASN A 170 -2.28 -1.71 -34.87
N ASN A 171 -1.56 -1.28 -35.92
CA ASN A 171 -0.40 -2.02 -36.44
C ASN A 171 0.88 -1.86 -35.60
N HIS A 172 0.88 -0.95 -34.62
CA HIS A 172 2.07 -0.59 -33.85
C HIS A 172 2.01 -1.05 -32.39
N ILE A 173 1.05 -1.90 -32.02
CA ILE A 173 0.76 -2.15 -30.61
C ILE A 173 1.03 -3.62 -30.27
N GLN A 174 2.09 -3.83 -29.50
CA GLN A 174 2.46 -5.14 -28.95
C GLN A 174 1.99 -5.28 -27.51
N SER A 175 1.22 -6.34 -27.22
CA SER A 175 0.76 -6.67 -25.87
C SER A 175 1.94 -6.86 -24.90
N PRO A 176 1.81 -6.47 -23.61
CA PRO A 176 2.88 -6.64 -22.63
C PRO A 176 3.21 -8.11 -22.46
N HIS A 177 4.47 -8.44 -22.18
CA HIS A 177 4.90 -9.82 -21.95
C HIS A 177 4.23 -10.39 -20.68
N PRO A 178 3.82 -11.68 -20.65
CA PRO A 178 3.05 -12.23 -19.52
C PRO A 178 3.84 -12.21 -18.20
N MET A 179 5.17 -12.39 -18.27
CA MET A 179 6.04 -12.26 -17.09
C MET A 179 5.99 -10.87 -16.46
N THR A 180 5.89 -9.81 -17.27
CA THR A 180 5.76 -8.43 -16.78
C THR A 180 4.48 -8.26 -15.98
N ILE A 181 3.36 -8.82 -16.47
CA ILE A 181 2.06 -8.79 -15.78
C ILE A 181 2.15 -9.51 -14.43
N LEU A 182 2.77 -10.70 -14.38
CA LEU A 182 2.92 -11.48 -13.15
C LEU A 182 3.80 -10.76 -12.11
N VAL A 183 4.95 -10.23 -12.54
CA VAL A 183 5.87 -9.50 -11.66
C VAL A 183 5.24 -8.21 -11.14
N ALA A 184 4.57 -7.43 -12.01
CA ALA A 184 3.83 -6.25 -11.60
C ALA A 184 2.72 -6.61 -10.60
N SER A 185 1.99 -7.71 -10.83
CA SER A 185 0.94 -8.17 -9.92
C SER A 185 1.47 -8.51 -8.52
N LEU A 186 2.59 -9.22 -8.47
CA LEU A 186 3.25 -9.57 -7.21
C LEU A 186 3.73 -8.31 -6.47
N LEU A 187 4.40 -7.40 -7.17
CA LEU A 187 4.89 -6.14 -6.62
C LEU A 187 3.72 -5.27 -6.12
N ALA A 188 2.58 -5.26 -6.82
CA ALA A 188 1.39 -4.53 -6.40
C ALA A 188 0.90 -4.98 -5.03
N ILE A 189 0.87 -6.30 -4.81
CA ILE A 189 0.45 -6.89 -3.54
C ILE A 189 1.47 -6.53 -2.45
N LEU A 190 2.77 -6.69 -2.73
CA LEU A 190 3.84 -6.36 -1.77
C LEU A 190 3.83 -4.89 -1.35
N LEU A 191 3.75 -3.96 -2.31
CA LEU A 191 3.67 -2.53 -2.04
C LEU A 191 2.38 -2.17 -1.26
N THR A 192 1.27 -2.84 -1.54
CA THR A 192 0.02 -2.64 -0.80
C THR A 192 0.16 -3.07 0.66
N VAL A 193 0.83 -4.20 0.93
CA VAL A 193 1.12 -4.66 2.29
C VAL A 193 2.14 -3.75 2.99
N ALA A 194 3.16 -3.26 2.28
CA ALA A 194 4.12 -2.31 2.81
C ALA A 194 3.44 -1.00 3.24
N ASN A 195 2.50 -0.50 2.41
CA ASN A 195 1.70 0.68 2.74
C ASN A 195 0.84 0.46 4.01
N LEU A 196 0.27 -0.73 4.24
CA LEU A 196 -0.40 -1.04 5.52
C LEU A 196 0.55 -0.88 6.70
N GLY A 197 1.74 -1.47 6.61
CA GLY A 197 2.77 -1.36 7.64
C GLY A 197 3.13 0.09 7.92
N PHE A 198 3.26 0.90 6.87
CA PHE A 198 3.58 2.31 6.98
C PHE A 198 2.46 3.14 7.61
N SER A 199 1.22 3.02 7.13
CA SER A 199 0.06 3.72 7.71
C SER A 199 -0.15 3.38 9.19
N ALA A 200 0.02 2.11 9.58
CA ALA A 200 -0.05 1.71 10.98
C ALA A 200 1.09 2.29 11.82
N ALA A 201 2.30 2.41 11.26
CA ALA A 201 3.43 3.03 11.94
C ALA A 201 3.23 4.54 12.14
N CYS A 202 2.67 5.24 11.15
CA CYS A 202 2.32 6.66 11.25
C CYS A 202 1.28 6.92 12.34
N GLY A 203 0.23 6.08 12.45
CA GLY A 203 -0.78 6.25 13.51
C GLY A 203 -0.22 5.98 14.92
N ILE A 204 0.68 5.01 15.09
CA ILE A 204 1.37 4.81 16.37
C ILE A 204 2.30 5.97 16.69
N MET A 205 3.03 6.48 15.71
CA MET A 205 3.91 7.63 15.88
C MET A 205 3.12 8.87 16.31
N SER A 206 2.01 9.18 15.62
CA SER A 206 1.20 10.35 15.95
C SER A 206 0.59 10.23 17.34
N ALA A 207 0.12 9.04 17.74
CA ALA A 207 -0.42 8.81 19.08
C ALA A 207 0.65 8.85 20.18
N ALA A 208 1.87 8.41 19.90
CA ALA A 208 2.97 8.48 20.84
C ALA A 208 3.40 9.93 21.11
N VAL A 209 3.46 10.76 20.07
CA VAL A 209 3.86 12.18 20.15
C VAL A 209 2.71 13.09 20.62
N GLY A 210 1.48 12.78 20.23
CA GLY A 210 0.31 13.59 20.56
C GLY A 210 -0.17 13.43 21.99
N LYS A 211 -0.86 14.48 22.48
CA LYS A 211 -1.46 14.56 23.81
C LYS A 211 -2.96 14.31 23.83
N VAL A 212 -3.67 14.73 22.78
CA VAL A 212 -5.14 14.68 22.67
C VAL A 212 -5.54 13.79 21.48
N THR A 213 -6.64 13.04 21.60
CA THR A 213 -7.08 12.02 20.63
C THR A 213 -7.46 12.57 19.25
N SER A 214 -8.25 13.65 19.17
CA SER A 214 -8.69 14.20 17.89
C SER A 214 -7.54 14.66 16.97
N PRO A 215 -6.57 15.48 17.42
CA PRO A 215 -5.47 15.92 16.55
C PRO A 215 -4.48 14.79 16.22
N VAL A 216 -4.53 13.66 16.92
CA VAL A 216 -3.61 12.53 16.68
C VAL A 216 -3.90 11.82 15.36
N ILE A 217 -5.18 11.68 14.97
CA ILE A 217 -5.55 11.03 13.70
C ILE A 217 -5.12 11.92 12.53
N GLU A 218 -5.43 13.21 12.61
CA GLU A 218 -5.02 14.21 11.62
C GLU A 218 -3.50 14.27 11.50
N LEU A 219 -2.78 14.30 12.62
CA LEU A 219 -1.32 14.26 12.62
C LEU A 219 -0.77 12.98 11.99
N GLY A 220 -1.44 11.83 12.15
CA GLY A 220 -1.07 10.58 11.50
C GLY A 220 -1.18 10.67 9.98
N PHE A 221 -2.27 11.23 9.49
CA PHE A 221 -2.49 11.46 8.05
C PHE A 221 -1.49 12.48 7.48
N VAL A 222 -1.31 13.61 8.16
CA VAL A 222 -0.33 14.64 7.77
C VAL A 222 1.07 14.05 7.77
N SER A 223 1.44 13.27 8.79
CA SER A 223 2.74 12.61 8.86
C SER A 223 2.94 11.65 7.69
N GLN A 224 1.94 10.83 7.36
CA GLN A 224 2.01 9.94 6.22
C GLN A 224 2.19 10.73 4.91
N ALA A 225 1.38 11.76 4.68
CA ALA A 225 1.45 12.60 3.49
C ALA A 225 2.79 13.34 3.36
N VAL A 226 3.29 13.92 4.44
CA VAL A 226 4.59 14.62 4.46
C VAL A 226 5.73 13.64 4.20
N MET A 227 5.73 12.48 4.87
CA MET A 227 6.76 11.46 4.70
C MET A 227 6.75 10.81 3.31
N SER A 228 5.61 10.77 2.61
CA SER A 228 5.54 10.28 1.22
C SER A 228 5.86 11.38 0.20
N LEU A 229 5.33 12.59 0.38
CA LEU A 229 5.45 13.68 -0.60
C LEU A 229 6.80 14.38 -0.56
N VAL A 230 7.38 14.63 0.62
CA VAL A 230 8.65 15.36 0.71
C VAL A 230 9.78 14.61 0.00
N PRO A 231 10.01 13.30 0.22
CA PRO A 231 11.00 12.56 -0.56
C PRO A 231 10.66 12.57 -2.05
N ALA A 232 9.40 12.38 -2.44
CA ALA A 232 9.00 12.41 -3.85
C ALA A 232 9.36 13.74 -4.53
N ILE A 233 9.01 14.86 -3.90
CA ILE A 233 9.28 16.21 -4.39
C ILE A 233 10.78 16.50 -4.40
N MET A 234 11.52 16.13 -3.34
CA MET A 234 12.98 16.30 -3.30
C MET A 234 13.67 15.53 -4.41
N LEU A 235 13.30 14.27 -4.64
CA LEU A 235 13.85 13.47 -5.73
C LEU A 235 13.49 14.10 -7.08
N MET A 236 12.24 14.55 -7.25
CA MET A 236 11.83 15.26 -8.47
C MET A 236 12.72 16.49 -8.73
N PHE A 237 12.98 17.34 -7.72
CA PHE A 237 13.83 18.53 -7.90
C PHE A 237 15.30 18.21 -8.12
N ILE A 238 15.87 17.27 -7.37
CA ILE A 238 17.28 16.86 -7.52
C ILE A 238 17.53 16.31 -8.93
N PHE A 239 16.55 15.62 -9.49
CA PHE A 239 16.67 14.91 -10.76
C PHE A 239 16.00 15.59 -11.95
N TYR A 240 15.42 16.79 -11.78
CA TYR A 240 14.89 17.63 -12.86
C TYR A 240 16.01 18.30 -13.69
N ARG A 241 17.10 17.59 -13.99
CA ARG A 241 18.17 18.09 -14.87
C ARG A 241 18.03 17.49 -16.27
N PRO A 242 18.10 18.31 -17.35
CA PRO A 242 17.88 17.82 -18.70
C PRO A 242 19.14 17.15 -19.30
N ALA A 243 18.86 16.14 -20.13
CA ALA A 243 19.56 15.76 -21.38
C ALA A 243 20.64 14.66 -21.41
N GLU A 244 21.21 14.18 -20.31
CA GLU A 244 22.19 13.08 -20.40
C GLU A 244 21.50 11.70 -20.35
N PRO A 245 21.66 10.82 -21.35
CA PRO A 245 20.96 9.52 -21.42
C PRO A 245 21.35 8.55 -20.30
N LEU A 246 22.60 8.63 -19.81
CA LEU A 246 23.05 7.85 -18.66
C LEU A 246 22.40 8.35 -17.36
N PHE A 247 22.15 9.65 -17.25
CA PHE A 247 21.43 10.23 -16.13
C PHE A 247 19.95 9.81 -16.14
N GLN A 248 19.33 9.68 -17.32
CA GLN A 248 17.95 9.19 -17.43
C GLN A 248 17.77 7.76 -16.91
N SER A 249 18.70 6.84 -17.19
CA SER A 249 18.57 5.44 -16.75
C SER A 249 18.67 5.25 -15.23
N ILE A 250 19.45 6.08 -14.54
CA ILE A 250 19.57 6.03 -13.07
C ILE A 250 18.42 6.80 -12.39
N TYR A 251 18.03 7.94 -12.95
CA TYR A 251 17.05 8.83 -12.30
C TYR A 251 15.61 8.45 -12.53
N PHE A 252 15.29 7.85 -13.68
CA PHE A 252 13.93 7.43 -13.96
C PHE A 252 13.38 6.47 -12.90
N PRO A 253 14.09 5.40 -12.48
CA PRO A 253 13.65 4.54 -11.38
C PRO A 253 13.47 5.29 -10.05
N ILE A 254 14.35 6.25 -9.75
CA ILE A 254 14.32 7.00 -8.49
C ILE A 254 13.13 7.97 -8.46
N ALA A 255 12.90 8.69 -9.55
CA ALA A 255 11.76 9.60 -9.70
C ALA A 255 10.44 8.84 -9.65
N ILE A 256 10.35 7.70 -10.35
CA ILE A 256 9.18 6.82 -10.29
C ILE A 256 9.00 6.26 -8.89
N ALA A 257 10.06 5.81 -8.22
CA ALA A 257 9.97 5.30 -6.86
C ALA A 257 9.44 6.37 -5.89
N GLY A 258 9.89 7.61 -6.05
CA GLY A 258 9.40 8.78 -5.32
C GLY A 258 7.92 9.06 -5.60
N ALA A 259 7.52 9.19 -6.86
CA ALA A 259 6.12 9.35 -7.26
C ALA A 259 5.25 8.20 -6.72
N SER A 260 5.82 7.00 -6.68
CA SER A 260 5.15 5.81 -6.18
C SER A 260 4.91 5.82 -4.67
N LEU A 261 5.73 6.51 -3.89
CA LEU A 261 5.43 6.76 -2.48
C LEU A 261 4.19 7.65 -2.32
N ALA A 262 4.04 8.65 -3.21
CA ALA A 262 2.91 9.57 -3.17
C ALA A 262 1.60 8.93 -3.62
N ASP A 263 1.63 8.06 -4.63
CA ASP A 263 0.43 7.37 -5.15
C ASP A 263 0.25 5.93 -4.62
N ASN A 264 1.12 5.53 -3.69
CA ASN A 264 1.12 4.24 -3.03
C ASN A 264 1.29 3.02 -3.96
N GLY A 265 2.22 3.10 -4.91
CA GLY A 265 2.57 1.99 -5.81
C GLY A 265 2.05 2.13 -7.23
N PHE A 266 1.07 3.00 -7.47
CA PHE A 266 0.30 2.97 -8.71
C PHE A 266 1.15 3.27 -9.95
N SER A 267 1.99 4.31 -9.93
CA SER A 267 2.87 4.69 -11.05
C SER A 267 3.86 3.58 -11.43
N VAL A 268 4.47 2.93 -10.45
CA VAL A 268 5.40 1.81 -10.67
C VAL A 268 4.71 0.64 -11.35
N LEU A 269 3.43 0.41 -11.06
CA LEU A 269 2.67 -0.73 -11.54
C LEU A 269 2.04 -0.49 -12.90
N SER A 270 1.57 0.74 -13.15
CA SER A 270 0.92 1.10 -14.41
C SER A 270 1.93 1.30 -15.53
N LEU A 271 3.11 1.86 -15.26
CA LEU A 271 4.12 2.13 -16.28
C LEU A 271 4.57 0.92 -17.11
N PRO A 272 4.95 -0.23 -16.54
CA PRO A 272 5.33 -1.40 -17.34
C PRO A 272 4.14 -2.00 -18.10
N LEU A 273 2.91 -1.76 -17.64
CA LEU A 273 1.70 -2.11 -18.38
C LEU A 273 1.41 -1.09 -19.49
N MET A 274 1.76 0.19 -19.33
CA MET A 274 1.62 1.25 -20.33
C MET A 274 2.74 1.28 -21.35
N ALA A 275 3.89 0.69 -21.04
CA ALA A 275 5.03 0.52 -21.93
C ALA A 275 4.73 -0.52 -23.03
N PHE A 276 3.62 -0.35 -23.74
CA PHE A 276 3.37 -1.04 -24.99
C PHE A 276 4.40 -0.54 -25.99
N SER A 277 5.10 -1.47 -26.66
CA SER A 277 6.14 -1.11 -27.61
C SER A 277 5.49 -0.55 -28.88
N ALA A 278 5.48 0.78 -29.01
CA ALA A 278 5.13 1.46 -30.26
C ALA A 278 6.22 1.25 -31.34
N SER A 279 7.40 0.74 -30.97
CA SER A 279 8.50 0.43 -31.88
C SER A 279 8.72 -1.08 -31.99
N ASN A 280 9.18 -1.55 -33.16
CA ASN A 280 9.65 -2.93 -33.34
C ASN A 280 10.93 -3.24 -32.55
N ASP A 281 11.43 -2.29 -31.76
CA ASP A 281 12.69 -2.40 -31.06
C ASP A 281 12.50 -2.99 -29.66
N THR A 282 12.60 -4.32 -29.59
CA THR A 282 12.54 -5.10 -28.35
C THR A 282 13.52 -4.65 -27.27
N SER A 283 14.61 -3.95 -27.64
CA SER A 283 15.62 -3.48 -26.69
C SER A 283 15.05 -2.43 -25.72
N HIS A 284 14.27 -1.47 -26.21
CA HIS A 284 13.67 -0.41 -25.40
C HIS A 284 12.64 -0.92 -24.39
N TYR A 285 11.84 -1.94 -24.76
CA TYR A 285 10.87 -2.56 -23.86
C TYR A 285 11.54 -3.20 -22.64
N SER A 286 12.63 -3.94 -22.85
CA SER A 286 13.38 -4.60 -21.78
C SER A 286 13.97 -3.61 -20.77
N ALA A 287 14.41 -2.44 -21.25
CA ALA A 287 14.91 -1.36 -20.41
C ALA A 287 13.79 -0.79 -19.51
N THR A 288 12.62 -0.43 -20.05
CA THR A 288 11.54 0.14 -19.23
C THR A 288 11.00 -0.83 -18.18
N VAL A 289 10.87 -2.12 -18.51
CA VAL A 289 10.43 -3.14 -17.55
C VAL A 289 11.46 -3.34 -16.43
N SER A 290 12.76 -3.38 -16.76
CA SER A 290 13.79 -3.49 -15.73
C SER A 290 13.85 -2.24 -14.83
N LEU A 291 13.75 -1.05 -15.40
CA LEU A 291 13.74 0.22 -14.66
C LEU A 291 12.55 0.31 -13.68
N THR A 292 11.36 -0.09 -14.11
CA THR A 292 10.16 -0.10 -13.25
C THR A 292 10.24 -1.15 -12.15
N PHE A 293 10.84 -2.31 -12.41
CA PHE A 293 11.16 -3.30 -11.37
C PHE A 293 12.11 -2.73 -10.30
N TYR A 294 13.19 -2.06 -10.72
CA TYR A 294 14.11 -1.41 -9.78
C TYR A 294 13.42 -0.29 -8.99
N ALA A 295 12.54 0.49 -9.63
CA ALA A 295 11.74 1.49 -8.96
C ALA A 295 10.84 0.87 -7.86
N ALA A 296 10.19 -0.26 -8.15
CA ALA A 296 9.34 -0.97 -7.20
C ALA A 296 10.12 -1.45 -5.97
N LEU A 297 11.30 -2.05 -6.20
CA LEU A 297 12.18 -2.49 -5.12
C LEU A 297 12.65 -1.30 -4.27
N LEU A 298 13.00 -0.19 -4.91
CA LEU A 298 13.42 1.02 -4.22
C LEU A 298 12.27 1.61 -3.38
N THR A 299 11.04 1.65 -3.90
CA THR A 299 9.85 2.05 -3.16
C THR A 299 9.61 1.15 -1.94
N LEU A 300 9.80 -0.17 -2.08
CA LEU A 300 9.69 -1.10 -0.95
C LEU A 300 10.74 -0.82 0.13
N ILE A 301 11.99 -0.56 -0.27
CA ILE A 301 13.07 -0.17 0.65
C ILE A 301 12.69 1.12 1.38
N PHE A 302 12.19 2.13 0.66
CA PHE A 302 11.73 3.37 1.28
C PHE A 302 10.61 3.14 2.30
N TYR A 303 9.61 2.32 1.99
CA TYR A 303 8.58 1.97 2.97
C TYR A 303 9.17 1.33 4.23
N ILE A 304 10.12 0.39 4.09
CA ILE A 304 10.78 -0.24 5.25
C ILE A 304 11.51 0.79 6.10
N VAL A 305 12.29 1.68 5.47
CA VAL A 305 13.01 2.75 6.17
C VAL A 305 12.06 3.70 6.90
N LEU A 306 10.97 4.12 6.24
CA LEU A 306 9.97 5.01 6.81
C LEU A 306 9.20 4.35 7.97
N ILE A 307 8.86 3.06 7.87
CA ILE A 307 8.26 2.27 8.95
C ILE A 307 9.20 2.26 10.17
N VAL A 308 10.46 1.89 9.99
CA VAL A 308 11.44 1.83 11.08
C VAL A 308 11.65 3.21 11.71
N PHE A 309 11.71 4.26 10.89
CA PHE A 309 11.82 5.64 11.36
C PHE A 309 10.62 6.04 12.22
N ALA A 310 9.40 5.86 11.73
CA ALA A 310 8.17 6.20 12.46
C ALA A 310 8.06 5.44 13.79
N LEU A 311 8.38 4.15 13.81
CA LEU A 311 8.37 3.35 15.05
C LEU A 311 9.45 3.82 16.04
N ARG A 312 10.65 4.19 15.58
CA ARG A 312 11.70 4.76 16.46
C ARG A 312 11.30 6.12 17.05
N VAL A 313 10.62 6.96 16.27
CA VAL A 313 10.08 8.24 16.77
C VAL A 313 9.00 7.96 17.82
N ALA A 314 8.12 6.99 17.58
CA ALA A 314 7.12 6.56 18.54
C ALA A 314 7.75 6.08 19.86
N GLU A 315 8.77 5.22 19.81
CA GLU A 315 9.50 4.76 20.99
C GLU A 315 10.09 5.91 21.82
N ARG A 316 10.68 6.92 21.15
CA ARG A 316 11.25 8.10 21.82
C ARG A 316 10.16 8.98 22.44
N GLY A 317 9.08 9.22 21.71
CA GLY A 317 7.92 9.96 22.22
C GLY A 317 7.33 9.29 23.46
N LEU A 318 7.23 7.96 23.43
CA LEU A 318 6.77 7.16 24.54
C LEU A 318 7.68 7.29 25.77
N LYS A 319 9.00 7.14 25.59
CA LYS A 319 9.97 7.32 26.69
C LYS A 319 9.88 8.70 27.33
N ARG A 320 9.70 9.77 26.54
CA ARG A 320 9.55 11.13 27.06
C ARG A 320 8.30 11.28 27.94
N SER A 321 7.18 10.68 27.53
CA SER A 321 5.95 10.67 28.34
C SER A 321 6.10 9.94 29.68
N LEU A 322 7.09 9.03 29.80
CA LEU A 322 7.39 8.35 31.06
C LEU A 322 8.18 9.22 32.03
N VAL A 323 9.06 10.07 31.51
CA VAL A 323 9.90 10.96 32.33
C VAL A 323 9.06 12.13 32.85
N ASN A 324 8.11 12.63 32.06
CA ASN A 324 7.31 13.81 32.38
C ASN A 324 5.80 13.47 32.38
N PRO A 325 5.26 12.82 33.43
CA PRO A 325 3.84 12.46 33.49
C PRO A 325 2.88 13.67 33.61
N SER A 326 3.40 14.86 33.90
CA SER A 326 2.63 16.11 34.00
C SER A 326 2.49 16.87 32.68
N SER A 327 3.14 16.42 31.59
CA SER A 327 3.13 17.10 30.29
C SER A 327 2.15 16.50 29.30
#